data_AF-A0A4Y3WK67-F1
#
_entry.id   AF-A0A4Y3WK67-F1
#
_cell.length_a   1.000
_cell.length_b   1.000
_cell.length_c   1.000
_cell.angle_alpha   90.00
_cell.angle_beta   90.00
_cell.angle_gamma   90.00
#
_symmetry.space_group_name_H-M   'P 1'
#
loop_
_entity.id
_entity.type
_entity.pdbx_description
1 polymer ?
#
loop_
_entity_poly.entity_id
_entity_poly.type
_entity_poly.pdbx_seq_one_letter_code
_entity_poly.pdbx_strand_id
1 'polypeptide(L)'
;MSARRRGRPRSGSPRRERRVPPHRPPVRRGTRWLVLALALAAAAGQFVVSWTFDDGARRDVDALHSDSVWIEPGSPAVLDAGRARQVIGDRPIVAAVLPPSEDTFDRCEDVVARHDDVVAFVWTAPDRSAICVGDGFPDPDLGEQADRRTAVDWLERVILDARFSSRYRVDEALPDRTAQLEELVLAFDAAVPDAYADGVDRRELSASPQVGLEIAVRLLATVAAVVVGFVVLRLAVLRVAAGRARRRSLRTRRLEQLARTARLADAVLAEQPDDPGRARARADAAGRYVLVLAGVEAARDEPALDAADAELTALERTLRVGR
;
A
#
# COMPACT_ATOMS: atom_id res chain seq x y z
N MET A 1 -92.60 45.90 -12.08
CA MET A 1 -91.53 45.59 -11.11
C MET A 1 -90.79 44.34 -11.59
N SER A 2 -89.56 44.46 -12.12
CA SER A 2 -88.65 43.31 -12.21
C SER A 2 -87.20 43.74 -12.46
N ALA A 3 -86.27 42.99 -11.90
CA ALA A 3 -84.96 43.41 -11.44
C ALA A 3 -83.88 43.62 -12.52
N ARG A 4 -83.09 44.68 -12.31
CA ARG A 4 -81.71 44.88 -12.82
C ARG A 4 -80.80 43.70 -12.42
N ARG A 5 -80.16 43.03 -13.39
CA ARG A 5 -78.99 42.16 -13.15
C ARG A 5 -77.70 42.94 -13.37
N ARG A 6 -76.93 43.12 -12.30
CA ARG A 6 -75.57 43.69 -12.29
C ARG A 6 -74.56 42.65 -12.78
N GLY A 7 -73.69 43.05 -13.70
CA GLY A 7 -72.54 42.29 -14.15
C GLY A 7 -71.45 42.22 -13.08
N ARG A 8 -70.86 41.03 -12.90
CA ARG A 8 -69.67 40.78 -12.06
C ARG A 8 -68.40 40.95 -12.91
N PRO A 9 -67.35 41.60 -12.40
CA PRO A 9 -66.07 41.68 -13.07
C PRO A 9 -65.32 40.34 -12.98
N ARG A 10 -64.72 39.92 -14.10
CA ARG A 10 -63.79 38.78 -14.18
C ARG A 10 -62.52 39.13 -13.42
N SER A 11 -62.25 38.43 -12.32
CA SER A 11 -60.97 38.47 -11.61
C SER A 11 -59.88 37.81 -12.45
N GLY A 12 -58.83 38.57 -12.73
CA GLY A 12 -57.61 38.05 -13.35
C GLY A 12 -56.90 37.09 -12.40
N SER A 13 -56.57 35.90 -12.90
CA SER A 13 -55.70 34.95 -12.21
C SER A 13 -54.25 35.46 -12.25
N PRO A 14 -53.55 35.54 -11.10
CA PRO A 14 -52.15 35.92 -11.08
C PRO A 14 -51.31 34.82 -11.74
N ARG A 15 -50.58 35.23 -12.78
CA ARG A 15 -49.64 34.42 -13.55
C ARG A 15 -48.58 33.89 -12.58
N ARG A 16 -48.67 32.61 -12.24
CA ARG A 16 -47.77 31.91 -11.32
C ARG A 16 -46.39 31.82 -11.96
N GLU A 17 -45.48 32.72 -11.60
CA GLU A 17 -44.06 32.63 -11.93
C GLU A 17 -43.53 31.26 -11.48
N ARG A 18 -43.31 30.36 -12.44
CA ARG A 18 -42.55 29.13 -12.22
C ARG A 18 -41.11 29.55 -11.92
N ARG A 19 -40.78 29.68 -10.64
CA ARG A 19 -39.39 29.72 -10.17
C ARG A 19 -38.71 28.41 -10.60
N VAL A 20 -37.90 28.50 -11.65
CA VAL A 20 -36.99 27.43 -12.08
C VAL A 20 -35.99 27.22 -10.94
N PRO A 21 -35.91 26.00 -10.37
CA PRO A 21 -34.98 25.74 -9.27
C PRO A 21 -33.53 25.89 -9.77
N PRO A 22 -32.62 26.47 -8.96
CA PRO A 22 -31.23 26.65 -9.34
C PRO A 22 -30.55 25.30 -9.55
N HIS A 23 -30.08 25.06 -10.77
CA HIS A 23 -29.26 23.89 -11.11
C HIS A 23 -27.97 23.90 -10.28
N ARG A 24 -27.90 23.02 -9.29
CA ARG A 24 -26.64 22.74 -8.59
C ARG A 24 -25.73 21.94 -9.52
N PRO A 25 -24.50 22.40 -9.81
CA PRO A 25 -23.58 21.66 -10.66
C PRO A 25 -23.25 20.31 -10.01
N PRO A 26 -23.14 19.22 -10.80
CA PRO A 26 -22.79 17.91 -10.29
C PRO A 26 -21.37 17.96 -9.70
N VAL A 27 -21.29 17.94 -8.38
CA VAL A 27 -20.02 17.92 -7.64
C VAL A 27 -19.25 16.64 -8.01
N ARG A 28 -18.00 16.83 -8.44
CA ARG A 28 -17.00 15.83 -8.87
C ARG A 28 -16.92 14.61 -7.93
N ARG A 29 -17.77 13.61 -8.15
CA ARG A 29 -17.66 12.30 -7.46
C ARG A 29 -16.36 11.56 -7.83
N GLY A 30 -15.82 11.81 -9.02
CA GLY A 30 -14.64 11.09 -9.53
C GLY A 30 -13.35 11.30 -8.73
N THR A 31 -13.15 12.45 -8.09
CA THR A 31 -11.92 12.73 -7.34
C THR A 31 -11.87 11.99 -6.00
N ARG A 32 -13.02 11.83 -5.34
CA ARG A 32 -13.11 11.13 -4.04
C ARG A 32 -12.80 9.64 -4.17
N TRP A 33 -13.27 9.00 -5.23
CA TRP A 33 -12.99 7.58 -5.49
C TRP A 33 -11.52 7.29 -5.77
N LEU A 34 -10.81 8.22 -6.42
CA LEU A 34 -9.38 8.09 -6.67
C LEU A 34 -8.55 8.17 -5.38
N VAL A 35 -8.87 9.14 -4.51
CA VAL A 35 -8.22 9.27 -3.20
C VAL A 35 -8.50 8.04 -2.34
N LEU A 36 -9.73 7.54 -2.35
CA LEU A 36 -10.11 6.35 -1.58
C LEU A 36 -9.37 5.09 -2.07
N ALA A 37 -9.25 4.91 -3.39
CA ALA A 37 -8.52 3.79 -3.97
C ALA A 37 -7.02 3.85 -3.63
N LEU A 38 -6.42 5.05 -3.66
CA LEU A 38 -5.01 5.23 -3.28
C LEU A 38 -4.77 4.94 -1.80
N ALA A 39 -5.68 5.40 -0.92
CA ALA A 39 -5.62 5.13 0.51
C ALA A 39 -5.80 3.65 0.82
N LEU A 40 -6.73 2.95 0.14
CA LEU A 40 -6.92 1.50 0.26
C LEU A 40 -5.70 0.72 -0.22
N ALA A 41 -5.07 1.12 -1.33
CA ALA A 41 -3.85 0.48 -1.82
C ALA A 41 -2.68 0.67 -0.84
N ALA A 42 -2.52 1.87 -0.28
CA ALA A 42 -1.51 2.14 0.75
C ALA A 42 -1.77 1.33 2.03
N ALA A 43 -3.02 1.29 2.50
CA ALA A 43 -3.40 0.52 3.68
C ALA A 43 -3.24 -0.99 3.48
N ALA A 44 -3.58 -1.51 2.30
CA ALA A 44 -3.37 -2.92 1.97
C ALA A 44 -1.88 -3.26 1.89
N GLY A 45 -1.06 -2.38 1.30
CA GLY A 45 0.40 -2.53 1.30
C GLY A 45 0.99 -2.55 2.71
N GLN A 46 0.55 -1.62 3.57
CA GLN A 46 0.96 -1.57 4.97
C GLN A 46 0.51 -2.82 5.73
N PHE A 47 -0.73 -3.27 5.50
CA PHE A 47 -1.31 -4.45 6.17
C PHE A 47 -0.59 -5.74 5.80
N VAL A 48 -0.27 -5.94 4.51
CA VAL A 48 0.48 -7.12 4.06
C VAL A 48 1.86 -7.16 4.69
N VAL A 49 2.56 -6.02 4.75
CA VAL A 49 3.85 -5.94 5.45
C VAL A 49 3.69 -6.23 6.93
N SER A 50 2.71 -5.65 7.62
CA SER A 50 2.54 -5.89 9.07
C SER A 50 2.05 -7.30 9.42
N TRP A 51 1.36 -7.99 8.51
CA TRP A 51 0.75 -9.30 8.80
C TRP A 51 1.67 -10.48 8.48
N THR A 52 2.64 -10.30 7.57
CA THR A 52 3.63 -11.35 7.28
C THR A 52 4.79 -11.37 8.27
N PHE A 53 4.99 -10.31 9.05
CA PHE A 53 6.14 -10.18 9.95
C PHE A 53 5.66 -9.94 11.39
N ASP A 54 5.53 -11.03 12.14
CA ASP A 54 5.35 -11.00 13.60
C ASP A 54 6.75 -11.18 14.23
N ASP A 55 7.17 -10.22 15.05
CA ASP A 55 8.37 -9.43 14.70
C ASP A 55 9.50 -9.36 15.74
N GLY A 56 9.40 -10.11 16.84
CA GLY A 56 10.52 -10.28 17.77
C GLY A 56 11.32 -11.51 17.39
N ALA A 57 10.96 -12.64 17.99
CA ALA A 57 11.69 -13.91 17.92
C ALA A 57 12.00 -14.47 16.50
N ARG A 58 11.35 -13.98 15.44
CA ARG A 58 11.62 -14.42 14.05
C ARG A 58 12.77 -13.68 13.37
N ARG A 59 12.97 -12.39 13.63
CA ARG A 59 14.09 -11.64 13.00
C ARG A 59 15.43 -11.94 13.67
N ASP A 60 15.36 -12.28 14.94
CA ASP A 60 16.50 -12.28 15.85
C ASP A 60 17.37 -13.54 15.66
N VAL A 61 16.73 -14.68 15.36
CA VAL A 61 17.43 -15.94 15.06
C VAL A 61 17.90 -16.01 13.60
N ASP A 62 17.28 -15.26 12.69
CA ASP A 62 17.69 -15.21 11.29
C ASP A 62 19.09 -14.58 11.10
N ALA A 63 19.50 -13.69 12.01
CA ALA A 63 20.83 -13.10 11.99
C ALA A 63 21.94 -14.14 12.12
N LEU A 64 21.66 -15.26 12.82
CA LEU A 64 22.61 -16.36 12.98
C LEU A 64 22.90 -17.09 11.66
N HIS A 65 22.12 -16.93 10.60
CA HIS A 65 22.50 -17.46 9.27
C HIS A 65 23.74 -16.75 8.70
N SER A 66 23.90 -15.47 9.05
CA SER A 66 24.98 -14.62 8.54
C SER A 66 26.12 -14.39 9.54
N ASP A 67 25.91 -14.71 10.81
CA ASP A 67 26.85 -14.43 11.90
C ASP A 67 26.82 -15.54 12.96
N SER A 68 27.91 -15.80 13.66
CA SER A 68 27.98 -16.88 14.67
C SER A 68 27.53 -16.44 16.05
N VAL A 69 27.39 -15.12 16.26
CA VAL A 69 26.96 -14.54 17.53
C VAL A 69 25.83 -13.55 17.30
N TRP A 70 24.72 -13.75 18.02
CA TRP A 70 23.63 -12.80 18.09
C TRP A 70 23.45 -12.29 19.51
N ILE A 71 23.32 -10.97 19.68
CA ILE A 71 22.94 -10.35 20.95
C ILE A 71 21.69 -9.52 20.69
N GLU A 72 20.57 -9.99 21.22
CA GLU A 72 19.28 -9.36 21.03
C GLU A 72 19.24 -7.98 21.74
N PRO A 73 18.80 -6.90 21.07
CA PRO A 73 18.67 -5.59 21.68
C PRO A 73 17.89 -5.60 23.02
N GLY A 74 18.50 -5.04 24.06
CA GLY A 74 17.91 -5.01 25.41
C GLY A 74 18.19 -6.25 26.27
N SER A 75 18.90 -7.23 25.73
CA SER A 75 19.38 -8.40 26.47
C SER A 75 20.58 -8.04 27.36
N PRO A 76 20.87 -8.86 28.40
CA PRO A 76 21.96 -8.55 29.32
C PRO A 76 23.32 -8.60 28.61
N ALA A 77 24.24 -7.70 28.98
CA ALA A 77 25.59 -7.64 28.42
C ALA A 77 26.47 -8.75 29.02
N VAL A 78 26.17 -10.00 28.68
CA VAL A 78 26.85 -11.20 29.19
C VAL A 78 27.97 -11.70 28.29
N LEU A 79 28.07 -11.16 27.07
CA LEU A 79 29.00 -11.67 26.06
C LEU A 79 29.64 -10.52 25.29
N ASP A 80 30.96 -10.54 25.15
CA ASP A 80 31.67 -9.69 24.18
C ASP A 80 31.48 -10.32 22.79
N ALA A 81 30.56 -9.76 22.00
CA ALA A 81 30.23 -10.29 20.69
C ALA A 81 31.41 -10.31 19.71
N GLY A 82 32.36 -9.37 19.82
CA GLY A 82 33.51 -9.32 18.92
C GLY A 82 34.46 -10.48 19.20
N ARG A 83 34.78 -10.67 20.48
CA ARG A 83 35.63 -11.77 20.94
C ARG A 83 34.96 -13.13 20.75
N ALA A 84 33.67 -13.24 21.06
CA ALA A 84 32.90 -14.47 20.86
C ALA A 84 32.92 -14.94 19.40
N ARG A 85 32.73 -14.03 18.43
CA ARG A 85 32.83 -14.35 17.00
C ARG A 85 34.21 -14.83 16.62
N GLN A 86 35.26 -14.19 17.13
CA GLN A 86 36.63 -14.58 16.86
C GLN A 86 36.94 -15.98 17.40
N VAL A 87 36.44 -16.28 18.59
CA VAL A 87 36.62 -17.57 19.26
C VAL A 87 35.89 -18.67 18.51
N ILE A 88 34.60 -18.46 18.18
CA ILE A 88 33.79 -19.43 17.44
C ILE A 88 34.32 -19.63 16.02
N GLY A 89 34.66 -18.55 15.30
CA GLY A 89 35.16 -18.63 13.94
C GLY A 89 34.13 -19.22 12.97
N ASP A 90 34.56 -20.22 12.20
CA ASP A 90 33.80 -20.96 11.19
C ASP A 90 33.25 -22.31 11.69
N ARG A 91 33.36 -22.57 12.99
CA ARG A 91 32.85 -23.80 13.62
C ARG A 91 31.33 -23.84 13.54
N PRO A 92 30.72 -25.04 13.55
CA PRO A 92 29.27 -25.23 13.63
C PRO A 92 28.75 -24.98 15.06
N ILE A 93 29.13 -23.84 15.63
CA ILE A 93 28.71 -23.37 16.95
C ILE A 93 28.07 -22.00 16.75
N VAL A 94 26.95 -21.76 17.40
CA VAL A 94 26.31 -20.44 17.46
C VAL A 94 26.12 -20.01 18.89
N ALA A 95 26.24 -18.71 19.15
CA ALA A 95 25.98 -18.12 20.45
C ALA A 95 24.84 -17.09 20.34
N ALA A 96 23.86 -17.18 21.22
CA ALA A 96 22.77 -16.21 21.28
C ALA A 96 22.58 -15.66 22.69
N VAL A 97 22.49 -14.35 22.82
CA VAL A 97 22.08 -13.68 24.05
C VAL A 97 20.70 -13.11 23.82
N LEU A 98 19.71 -13.71 24.46
CA LEU A 98 18.29 -13.44 24.28
C LEU A 98 17.71 -12.73 25.51
N PRO A 99 16.50 -12.14 25.39
CA PRO A 99 15.83 -11.53 26.51
C PRO A 99 15.54 -12.56 27.60
N PRO A 100 15.39 -12.13 28.86
CA PRO A 100 15.04 -13.03 29.96
C PRO A 100 13.84 -13.92 29.65
N SER A 101 14.02 -15.23 29.86
CA SER A 101 13.00 -16.26 29.69
C SER A 101 12.91 -17.08 30.98
N GLU A 102 11.72 -17.62 31.27
CA GLU A 102 11.55 -18.60 32.36
C GLU A 102 12.23 -19.92 31.99
N ASP A 103 12.14 -20.30 30.71
CA ASP A 103 12.80 -21.47 30.16
C ASP A 103 13.87 -21.05 29.15
N THR A 104 15.14 -21.32 29.47
CA THR A 104 16.27 -21.04 28.57
C THR A 104 16.49 -22.19 27.59
N PHE A 105 16.06 -23.40 27.94
CA PHE A 105 16.17 -24.58 27.10
C PHE A 105 15.19 -24.49 25.93
N ASP A 106 13.93 -24.10 26.16
CA ASP A 106 12.96 -23.84 25.09
C ASP A 106 13.48 -22.82 24.06
N ARG A 107 14.15 -21.76 24.55
CA ARG A 107 14.76 -20.75 23.68
C ARG A 107 15.93 -21.29 22.87
N CYS A 108 16.64 -22.25 23.42
CA CYS A 108 17.77 -22.90 22.78
C CYS A 108 17.29 -23.91 21.73
N GLU A 109 16.22 -24.66 22.00
CA GLU A 109 15.50 -25.46 21.01
C GLU A 109 14.98 -24.61 19.84
N ASP A 110 14.41 -23.43 20.14
CA ASP A 110 13.98 -22.46 19.13
C ASP A 110 15.11 -22.05 18.17
N VAL A 111 16.35 -21.92 18.69
CA VAL A 111 17.53 -21.56 17.90
C VAL A 111 17.92 -22.73 17.00
N VAL A 112 18.08 -23.94 17.54
CA VAL A 112 18.51 -25.11 16.76
C VAL A 112 17.44 -25.65 15.81
N ALA A 113 16.15 -25.40 16.08
CA ALA A 113 15.07 -25.71 15.12
C ALA A 113 15.15 -24.89 13.82
N ARG A 114 15.92 -23.79 13.83
CA ARG A 114 16.14 -22.90 12.67
C ARG A 114 17.54 -23.06 12.07
N HIS A 115 18.49 -23.54 12.87
CA HIS A 115 19.86 -23.87 12.49
C HIS A 115 20.11 -25.30 12.94
N ASP A 116 19.65 -26.26 12.15
CA ASP A 116 19.62 -27.67 12.54
C ASP A 116 21.02 -28.32 12.46
N ASP A 117 21.98 -27.69 11.79
CA ASP A 117 23.35 -28.17 11.58
C ASP A 117 24.38 -27.59 12.58
N VAL A 118 23.95 -27.02 13.72
CA VAL A 118 24.86 -26.38 14.69
C VAL A 118 24.64 -26.81 16.14
N VAL A 119 25.66 -26.55 16.96
CA VAL A 119 25.56 -26.52 18.43
C VAL A 119 25.27 -25.09 18.88
N ALA A 120 24.12 -24.86 19.51
CA ALA A 120 23.73 -23.54 20.02
C ALA A 120 24.08 -23.38 21.50
N PHE A 121 24.68 -22.25 21.85
CA PHE A 121 24.87 -21.81 23.23
C PHE A 121 24.09 -20.53 23.49
N VAL A 122 23.04 -20.64 24.31
CA VAL A 122 22.08 -19.56 24.52
C VAL A 122 22.13 -19.06 25.95
N TRP A 123 22.17 -17.75 26.15
CA TRP A 123 21.97 -17.09 27.44
C TRP A 123 20.69 -16.27 27.44
N THR A 124 19.91 -16.34 28.51
CA THR A 124 18.79 -15.42 28.76
C THR A 124 19.01 -14.55 30.01
N ALA A 125 20.01 -14.90 30.81
CA ALA A 125 20.48 -14.15 31.98
C ALA A 125 21.96 -14.50 32.23
N PRO A 126 22.68 -13.72 33.06
CA PRO A 126 24.08 -14.00 33.39
C PRO A 126 24.34 -15.39 34.00
N ASP A 127 23.33 -15.99 34.62
CA ASP A 127 23.38 -17.29 35.30
C ASP A 127 22.50 -18.35 34.61
N ARG A 128 21.78 -17.99 33.54
CA ARG A 128 20.90 -18.91 32.81
C ARG A 128 21.37 -19.09 31.39
N SER A 129 21.96 -20.25 31.15
CA SER A 129 22.41 -20.68 29.83
C SER A 129 21.94 -22.10 29.50
N ALA A 130 21.72 -22.38 28.22
CA ALA A 130 21.43 -23.72 27.72
C ALA A 130 22.31 -24.02 26.49
N ILE A 131 22.65 -25.29 26.32
CA ILE A 131 23.37 -25.81 25.15
C ILE A 131 22.45 -26.83 24.49
N CYS A 132 22.25 -26.68 23.18
CA CYS A 132 21.41 -27.57 22.37
C CYS A 132 22.16 -27.92 21.08
N VAL A 133 21.79 -29.04 20.49
CA VAL A 133 22.32 -29.51 19.22
C VAL A 133 21.14 -29.66 18.27
N GLY A 134 21.29 -29.15 17.05
CA GLY A 134 20.25 -29.30 16.03
C GLY A 134 20.18 -30.72 15.47
N ASP A 135 19.00 -31.08 14.99
CA ASP A 135 18.71 -32.43 14.49
C ASP A 135 19.50 -32.80 13.21
N GLY A 136 20.04 -31.81 12.51
CA GLY A 136 20.87 -31.95 11.31
C GLY A 136 22.37 -31.99 11.60
N PHE A 137 22.79 -31.78 12.85
CA PHE A 137 24.19 -31.90 13.25
C PHE A 137 24.62 -33.37 13.13
N PRO A 138 25.80 -33.67 12.55
CA PRO A 138 26.19 -35.05 12.31
C PRO A 138 26.33 -35.84 13.61
N ASP A 139 25.86 -37.08 13.60
CA ASP A 139 26.10 -38.02 14.69
C ASP A 139 27.61 -38.36 14.79
N PRO A 140 28.18 -38.46 16.00
CA PRO A 140 29.58 -38.82 16.17
C PRO A 140 29.84 -40.28 15.75
N ASP A 141 30.93 -40.50 14.99
CA ASP A 141 31.42 -41.82 14.59
C ASP A 141 32.26 -42.43 15.73
N LEU A 142 31.56 -43.02 16.69
CA LEU A 142 32.16 -43.63 17.87
C LEU A 142 32.45 -45.14 17.68
N GLY A 143 32.41 -45.61 16.41
CA GLY A 143 32.67 -47.00 16.02
C GLY A 143 31.54 -47.99 16.32
N GLU A 144 31.72 -49.26 15.89
CA GLU A 144 30.69 -50.32 15.96
C GLU A 144 30.21 -50.71 17.38
N GLN A 145 30.82 -50.16 18.44
CA GLN A 145 30.40 -50.40 19.83
C GLN A 145 29.59 -49.25 20.45
N ALA A 146 29.31 -48.20 19.68
CA ALA A 146 28.57 -47.05 20.15
C ALA A 146 27.06 -47.21 19.92
N ASP A 147 26.30 -47.35 21.01
CA ASP A 147 24.84 -47.20 20.98
C ASP A 147 24.47 -45.71 20.90
N ARG A 148 23.21 -45.37 20.58
CA ARG A 148 22.69 -43.97 20.61
C ARG A 148 22.98 -43.19 21.90
N ARG A 149 23.22 -43.89 23.01
CA ARG A 149 23.65 -43.27 24.29
C ARG A 149 25.00 -42.57 24.14
N THR A 150 25.89 -43.09 23.31
CA THR A 150 27.27 -42.61 23.15
C THR A 150 27.36 -41.24 22.46
N ALA A 151 26.38 -40.87 21.62
CA ALA A 151 26.29 -39.53 21.05
C ALA A 151 25.85 -38.46 22.07
N VAL A 152 24.87 -38.80 22.93
CA VAL A 152 24.52 -37.99 24.10
C VAL A 152 25.71 -37.90 25.06
N ASP A 153 26.45 -39.00 25.23
CA ASP A 153 27.66 -39.03 26.04
C ASP A 153 28.76 -38.10 25.49
N TRP A 154 28.85 -37.89 24.17
CA TRP A 154 29.83 -36.97 23.56
C TRP A 154 29.52 -35.50 23.90
N LEU A 155 28.29 -35.04 23.65
CA LEU A 155 27.92 -33.66 23.95
C LEU A 155 27.97 -33.41 25.47
N GLU A 156 27.48 -34.36 26.27
CA GLU A 156 27.57 -34.28 27.72
C GLU A 156 29.03 -34.17 28.17
N ARG A 157 29.94 -34.95 27.58
CA ARG A 157 31.38 -34.83 27.84
C ARG A 157 31.93 -33.45 27.48
N VAL A 158 31.61 -32.92 26.30
CA VAL A 158 32.04 -31.57 25.89
C VAL A 158 31.55 -30.51 26.90
N ILE A 159 30.28 -30.60 27.31
CA ILE A 159 29.68 -29.69 28.29
C ILE A 159 30.36 -29.83 29.66
N LEU A 160 30.63 -31.06 30.11
CA LEU A 160 31.27 -31.33 31.40
C LEU A 160 32.72 -30.84 31.41
N ASP A 161 33.49 -31.10 30.36
CA ASP A 161 34.88 -30.66 30.23
C ASP A 161 34.96 -29.13 30.22
N ALA A 162 34.11 -28.48 29.41
CA ALA A 162 34.00 -27.02 29.37
C ALA A 162 33.59 -26.42 30.73
N ARG A 163 32.62 -27.04 31.42
CA ARG A 163 32.18 -26.58 32.75
C ARG A 163 33.24 -26.79 33.82
N PHE A 164 34.03 -27.84 33.70
CA PHE A 164 35.11 -28.10 34.65
C PHE A 164 36.25 -27.09 34.46
N SER A 165 36.67 -26.85 33.23
CA SER A 165 37.72 -25.88 32.92
C SER A 165 37.28 -24.43 33.20
N SER A 166 36.01 -24.11 32.96
CA SER A 166 35.48 -22.76 33.20
C SER A 166 35.59 -22.33 34.67
N ARG A 167 35.55 -23.26 35.64
CA ARG A 167 35.69 -22.95 37.08
C ARG A 167 37.03 -22.29 37.43
N TYR A 168 38.05 -22.46 36.60
CA TYR A 168 39.38 -21.89 36.83
C TYR A 168 39.61 -20.55 36.12
N ARG A 169 38.72 -20.16 35.19
CA ARG A 169 38.87 -18.96 34.35
C ARG A 169 37.69 -18.00 34.38
N VAL A 170 36.50 -18.47 34.70
CA VAL A 170 35.28 -17.65 34.80
C VAL A 170 35.14 -17.18 36.23
N ASP A 171 35.16 -15.86 36.41
CA ASP A 171 34.75 -15.25 37.66
C ASP A 171 33.22 -15.18 37.70
N GLU A 172 32.59 -15.99 38.55
CA GLU A 172 31.14 -16.00 38.69
C GLU A 172 30.58 -14.65 39.14
N ALA A 173 31.39 -13.81 39.80
CA ALA A 173 31.01 -12.47 40.23
C ALA A 173 30.96 -11.44 39.09
N LEU A 174 31.58 -11.74 37.94
CA LEU A 174 31.53 -10.90 36.76
C LEU A 174 30.38 -11.32 35.82
N PRO A 175 29.70 -10.36 35.17
CA PRO A 175 28.62 -10.65 34.23
C PRO A 175 29.12 -11.20 32.89
N ASP A 176 30.39 -10.99 32.54
CA ASP A 176 30.98 -11.45 31.28
C ASP A 176 31.21 -12.97 31.30
N ARG A 177 30.55 -13.68 30.39
CA ARG A 177 30.58 -15.12 30.17
C ARG A 177 31.36 -15.51 28.90
N THR A 178 32.08 -14.58 28.28
CA THR A 178 32.90 -14.88 27.09
C THR A 178 33.93 -15.98 27.35
N ALA A 179 34.53 -16.02 28.54
CA ALA A 179 35.44 -17.09 28.92
C ALA A 179 34.75 -18.47 29.01
N GLN A 180 33.46 -18.53 29.37
CA GLN A 180 32.70 -19.78 29.37
C GLN A 180 32.50 -20.31 27.94
N LEU A 181 32.20 -19.42 26.98
CA LEU A 181 32.13 -19.77 25.57
C LEU A 181 33.48 -20.25 25.03
N GLU A 182 34.58 -19.59 25.40
CA GLU A 182 35.94 -20.03 25.04
C GLU A 182 36.23 -21.45 25.47
N GLU A 183 35.90 -21.80 26.71
CA GLU A 183 36.09 -23.16 27.22
C GLU A 183 35.22 -24.18 26.50
N LEU A 184 33.99 -23.82 26.13
CA LEU A 184 33.13 -24.68 25.32
C LEU A 184 33.73 -24.94 23.93
N VAL A 185 34.20 -23.90 23.26
CA VAL A 185 34.83 -24.02 21.93
C VAL A 185 36.11 -24.85 22.00
N LEU A 186 36.92 -24.68 23.04
CA LEU A 186 38.13 -25.48 23.25
C LEU A 186 37.80 -26.96 23.54
N ALA A 187 36.79 -27.22 24.38
CA ALA A 187 36.34 -28.59 24.66
C ALA A 187 35.76 -29.26 23.40
N PHE A 188 35.00 -28.51 22.60
CA PHE A 188 34.50 -28.96 21.31
C PHE A 188 35.64 -29.33 20.36
N ASP A 189 36.60 -28.42 20.16
CA ASP A 189 37.77 -28.66 19.28
C ASP A 189 38.62 -29.84 19.74
N ALA A 190 38.72 -30.06 21.05
CA ALA A 190 39.43 -31.20 21.62
C ALA A 190 38.68 -32.54 21.42
N ALA A 191 37.35 -32.51 21.42
CA ALA A 191 36.51 -33.70 21.33
C ALA A 191 36.17 -34.09 19.88
N VAL A 192 36.25 -33.16 18.92
CA VAL A 192 35.93 -33.44 17.51
C VAL A 192 36.83 -34.51 16.88
N PRO A 193 38.17 -34.46 16.99
CA PRO A 193 39.05 -35.45 16.35
C PRO A 193 38.84 -36.88 16.85
N ASP A 194 38.37 -37.04 18.09
CA ASP A 194 38.09 -38.35 18.70
C ASP A 194 36.74 -38.94 18.23
N ALA A 195 35.81 -38.08 17.79
CA ALA A 195 34.43 -38.44 17.49
C ALA A 195 34.05 -38.32 16.02
N TYR A 196 34.83 -37.59 15.22
CA TYR A 196 34.58 -37.36 13.80
C TYR A 196 35.88 -37.51 13.04
N ALA A 197 36.07 -38.65 12.36
CA ALA A 197 37.30 -38.98 11.66
C ALA A 197 37.69 -37.95 10.58
N ASP A 198 36.68 -37.39 9.90
CA ASP A 198 36.84 -36.36 8.87
C ASP A 198 36.64 -34.93 9.42
N GLY A 199 36.45 -34.80 10.74
CA GLY A 199 36.02 -33.57 11.39
C GLY A 199 34.52 -33.29 11.22
N VAL A 200 34.10 -32.10 11.64
CA VAL A 200 32.73 -31.60 11.42
C VAL A 200 32.78 -30.52 10.36
N ASP A 201 31.77 -30.51 9.47
CA ASP A 201 31.65 -29.49 8.46
C ASP A 201 31.62 -28.09 9.09
N ARG A 202 32.36 -27.18 8.44
CA ARG A 202 32.36 -25.77 8.84
C ARG A 202 31.01 -25.18 8.48
N ARG A 203 30.54 -24.25 9.32
CA ARG A 203 29.26 -23.61 9.10
C ARG A 203 29.28 -22.85 7.78
N GLU A 204 28.41 -23.23 6.85
CA GLU A 204 28.20 -22.44 5.65
C GLU A 204 27.35 -21.21 6.00
N LEU A 205 27.87 -20.03 5.67
CA LEU A 205 27.09 -18.79 5.73
C LEU A 205 26.04 -18.83 4.61
N SER A 206 24.93 -19.51 4.85
CA SER A 206 23.83 -19.60 3.92
C SER A 206 22.98 -18.33 4.01
N ALA A 207 22.62 -17.75 2.86
CA ALA A 207 21.61 -16.71 2.84
C ALA A 207 20.28 -17.33 3.28
N SER A 208 19.64 -16.79 4.32
CA SER A 208 18.41 -17.39 4.84
C SER A 208 17.37 -17.50 3.70
N PRO A 209 16.70 -18.66 3.53
CA PRO A 209 15.70 -18.84 2.47
C PRO A 209 14.54 -17.85 2.59
N GLN A 210 14.32 -17.31 3.80
CA GLN A 210 13.32 -16.31 4.13
C GLN A 210 13.65 -14.95 3.49
N VAL A 211 14.93 -14.56 3.43
CA VAL A 211 15.37 -13.34 2.73
C VAL A 211 15.01 -13.41 1.24
N GLY A 212 15.12 -14.60 0.62
CA GLY A 212 14.73 -14.78 -0.79
C GLY A 212 13.24 -14.52 -1.03
N LEU A 213 12.37 -15.05 -0.16
CA LEU A 213 10.93 -14.84 -0.24
C LEU A 213 10.53 -13.40 0.07
N GLU A 214 11.16 -12.77 1.07
CA GLU A 214 10.92 -11.37 1.41
C GLU A 214 11.28 -10.44 0.23
N ILE A 215 12.45 -10.66 -0.38
CA ILE A 215 12.86 -9.92 -1.58
C ILE A 215 11.85 -10.12 -2.70
N ALA A 216 11.41 -11.36 -2.96
CA ALA A 216 10.44 -11.67 -4.00
C ALA A 216 9.10 -10.96 -3.76
N VAL A 217 8.58 -10.97 -2.54
CA VAL A 217 7.33 -10.29 -2.16
C VAL A 217 7.46 -8.78 -2.32
N ARG A 218 8.57 -8.19 -1.87
CA ARG A 218 8.83 -6.75 -2.03
C ARG A 218 8.94 -6.33 -3.50
N LEU A 219 9.60 -7.15 -4.33
CA LEU A 219 9.68 -6.92 -5.77
C LEU A 219 8.30 -7.00 -6.42
N LEU A 220 7.51 -8.03 -6.09
CA LEU A 220 6.14 -8.19 -6.60
C LEU A 220 5.25 -7.00 -6.21
N ALA A 221 5.31 -6.56 -4.96
CA ALA A 221 4.57 -5.41 -4.46
C ALA A 221 4.96 -4.11 -5.20
N THR A 222 6.26 -3.93 -5.45
CA THR A 222 6.77 -2.78 -6.21
C THR A 222 6.26 -2.79 -7.65
N VAL A 223 6.33 -3.93 -8.34
CA VAL A 223 5.79 -4.07 -9.70
C VAL A 223 4.28 -3.80 -9.72
N ALA A 224 3.53 -4.37 -8.77
CA ALA A 224 2.10 -4.14 -8.66
C ALA A 224 1.77 -2.64 -8.46
N ALA A 225 2.51 -1.94 -7.59
CA ALA A 225 2.34 -0.51 -7.36
C ALA A 225 2.57 0.31 -8.63
N VAL A 226 3.60 -0.02 -9.42
CA VAL A 226 3.90 0.65 -10.69
C VAL A 226 2.76 0.42 -11.70
N VAL A 227 2.28 -0.82 -11.85
CA VAL A 227 1.18 -1.14 -12.77
C VAL A 227 -0.10 -0.39 -12.38
N VAL A 228 -0.46 -0.39 -11.10
CA VAL A 228 -1.61 0.35 -10.58
C VAL A 228 -1.45 1.85 -10.84
N GLY A 229 -0.26 2.40 -10.62
CA GLY A 229 0.08 3.79 -10.93
C GLY A 229 -0.16 4.15 -12.41
N PHE A 230 0.30 3.30 -13.33
CA PHE A 230 0.08 3.48 -14.76
C PHE A 230 -1.40 3.40 -15.15
N VAL A 231 -2.15 2.47 -14.59
CA VAL A 231 -3.60 2.34 -14.84
C VAL A 231 -4.33 3.59 -14.37
N VAL A 232 -4.01 4.09 -13.17
CA VAL A 232 -4.58 5.34 -12.62
C VAL A 232 -4.25 6.53 -13.52
N LEU A 233 -2.99 6.66 -13.95
CA LEU A 233 -2.56 7.73 -14.84
C LEU A 233 -3.29 7.69 -16.19
N ARG A 234 -3.42 6.49 -16.78
CA ARG A 234 -4.14 6.29 -18.05
C ARG A 234 -5.61 6.69 -17.93
N LEU A 235 -6.29 6.29 -16.85
CA LEU A 235 -7.69 6.65 -16.60
C LEU A 235 -7.86 8.17 -16.40
N ALA A 236 -6.90 8.83 -15.74
CA ALA A 236 -6.88 10.27 -15.60
C ALA A 236 -6.75 10.99 -16.96
N VAL A 237 -5.82 10.54 -17.81
CA VAL A 237 -5.62 11.08 -19.16
C VAL A 237 -6.89 10.90 -20.01
N LEU A 238 -7.49 9.72 -20.00
CA LEU A 238 -8.72 9.45 -20.75
C LEU A 238 -9.88 10.36 -20.31
N ARG A 239 -10.04 10.59 -19.00
CA ARG A 239 -11.05 11.55 -18.49
C ARG A 239 -10.78 12.98 -18.95
N VAL A 240 -9.53 13.42 -18.93
CA VAL A 240 -9.16 14.77 -19.40
C VAL A 240 -9.41 14.90 -20.90
N ALA A 241 -9.04 13.89 -21.69
CA ALA A 241 -9.27 13.86 -23.13
C ALA A 241 -10.76 13.91 -23.48
N ALA A 242 -11.59 13.10 -22.81
CA ALA A 242 -13.05 13.11 -22.99
C ALA A 242 -13.66 14.48 -22.64
N GLY A 243 -13.18 15.12 -21.57
CA GLY A 243 -13.60 16.47 -21.20
C GLY A 243 -13.24 17.53 -22.24
N ARG A 244 -12.04 17.44 -22.84
CA ARG A 244 -11.59 18.33 -23.92
C ARG A 244 -12.41 18.11 -25.19
N ALA A 245 -12.70 16.87 -25.56
CA ALA A 245 -13.53 16.55 -26.72
C ALA A 245 -14.94 17.15 -26.59
N ARG A 246 -15.60 16.98 -25.43
CA ARG A 246 -16.91 17.61 -25.16
C ARG A 246 -16.87 19.14 -25.20
N ARG A 247 -15.81 19.77 -24.69
CA ARG A 247 -15.66 21.24 -24.79
C ARG A 247 -15.50 21.70 -26.23
N ARG A 248 -14.78 20.94 -27.05
CA ARG A 248 -14.62 21.25 -28.48
C ARG A 248 -15.94 21.13 -29.23
N SER A 249 -16.71 20.05 -29.03
CA SER A 249 -18.02 19.89 -29.69
C SER A 249 -19.01 20.99 -29.30
N LEU A 250 -19.07 21.36 -28.01
CA LEU A 250 -19.90 22.48 -27.55
C LEU A 250 -19.48 23.81 -28.19
N ARG A 251 -18.18 24.07 -28.32
CA ARG A 251 -17.67 25.29 -28.96
C ARG A 251 -18.06 25.34 -30.44
N THR A 252 -17.92 24.23 -31.18
CA THR A 252 -18.33 24.17 -32.58
C THR A 252 -19.81 24.42 -32.76
N ARG A 253 -20.67 23.71 -32.00
CA ARG A 253 -22.14 23.92 -32.05
C ARG A 253 -22.54 25.35 -31.70
N ARG A 254 -21.91 25.95 -30.68
CA ARG A 254 -22.17 27.33 -30.30
C ARG A 254 -21.82 28.31 -31.42
N LEU A 255 -20.71 28.09 -32.13
CA LEU A 255 -20.33 28.91 -33.28
C LEU A 255 -21.33 28.78 -34.43
N GLU A 256 -21.82 27.55 -34.71
CA GLU A 256 -22.85 27.32 -35.71
C GLU A 256 -24.16 28.05 -35.37
N GLN A 257 -24.60 28.00 -34.11
CA GLN A 257 -25.78 28.72 -33.65
C GLN A 257 -25.62 30.23 -33.73
N LEU A 258 -24.45 30.78 -33.36
CA LEU A 258 -24.15 32.20 -33.50
C LEU A 258 -24.15 32.66 -34.97
N ALA A 259 -23.65 31.84 -35.88
CA ALA A 259 -23.73 32.13 -37.31
C ALA A 259 -25.18 32.08 -37.84
N ARG A 260 -26.03 31.25 -37.23
CA ARG A 260 -27.45 31.12 -37.58
C ARG A 260 -28.27 32.29 -37.03
N THR A 261 -28.02 32.73 -35.79
CA THR A 261 -28.62 33.96 -35.24
C THR A 261 -28.21 35.18 -36.04
N ALA A 262 -26.94 35.32 -36.44
CA ALA A 262 -26.48 36.43 -37.27
C ALA A 262 -27.29 36.55 -38.58
N ARG A 263 -27.54 35.43 -39.28
CA ARG A 263 -28.37 35.41 -40.50
C ARG A 263 -29.84 35.78 -40.24
N LEU A 264 -30.37 35.47 -39.05
CA LEU A 264 -31.73 35.88 -38.66
C LEU A 264 -31.80 37.36 -38.33
N ALA A 265 -30.72 37.95 -37.82
CA ALA A 265 -30.65 39.39 -37.61
C ALA A 265 -30.93 40.15 -38.91
N ASP A 266 -30.30 39.72 -40.02
CA ASP A 266 -30.53 40.31 -41.34
C ASP A 266 -32.00 40.19 -41.78
N ALA A 267 -32.64 39.05 -41.52
CA ALA A 267 -34.05 38.84 -41.85
C ALA A 267 -35.01 39.69 -40.98
N VAL A 268 -34.68 39.87 -39.70
CA VAL A 268 -35.45 40.70 -38.77
C VAL A 268 -35.29 42.18 -39.13
N LEU A 269 -34.09 42.63 -39.49
CA LEU A 269 -33.74 44.01 -39.80
C LEU A 269 -34.08 44.45 -41.24
N ALA A 270 -34.28 43.52 -42.17
CA ALA A 270 -34.64 43.85 -43.54
C ALA A 270 -35.93 44.69 -43.60
N GLU A 271 -35.94 45.75 -44.42
CA GLU A 271 -37.06 46.62 -44.86
C GLU A 271 -38.19 46.94 -43.86
N GLN A 272 -38.40 48.24 -43.62
CA GLN A 272 -39.47 48.73 -42.74
C GLN A 272 -40.85 48.43 -43.34
N PRO A 273 -41.75 47.77 -42.59
CA PRO A 273 -43.08 47.47 -43.09
C PRO A 273 -43.96 48.73 -43.13
N ASP A 274 -44.59 48.99 -44.27
CA ASP A 274 -45.56 50.09 -44.44
C ASP A 274 -46.90 49.85 -43.70
N ASP A 275 -47.18 48.58 -43.36
CA ASP A 275 -48.40 48.19 -42.64
C ASP A 275 -48.18 48.11 -41.12
N PRO A 276 -48.98 48.84 -40.30
CA PRO A 276 -48.85 48.81 -38.83
C PRO A 276 -49.08 47.43 -38.20
N GLY A 277 -49.82 46.52 -38.84
CA GLY A 277 -49.96 45.14 -38.39
C GLY A 277 -48.65 44.36 -38.50
N ARG A 278 -47.99 44.43 -39.66
CA ARG A 278 -46.67 43.85 -39.89
C ARG A 278 -45.58 44.48 -39.01
N ALA A 279 -45.66 45.79 -38.75
CA ALA A 279 -44.72 46.47 -37.85
C ALA A 279 -44.73 45.87 -36.43
N ARG A 280 -45.90 45.58 -35.87
CA ARG A 280 -46.01 44.93 -34.55
C ARG A 280 -45.48 43.50 -34.55
N ALA A 281 -45.84 42.70 -35.55
CA ALA A 281 -45.34 41.33 -35.67
C ALA A 281 -43.80 41.29 -35.78
N ARG A 282 -43.21 42.26 -36.46
CA ARG A 282 -41.74 42.39 -36.60
C ARG A 282 -41.08 42.84 -35.30
N ALA A 283 -41.69 43.76 -34.56
CA ALA A 283 -41.22 44.15 -33.22
C ALA A 283 -41.22 42.96 -32.24
N ASP A 284 -42.28 42.14 -32.27
CA ASP A 284 -42.35 40.90 -31.46
C ASP A 284 -41.29 39.88 -31.88
N ALA A 285 -41.01 39.75 -33.17
CA ALA A 285 -39.96 38.87 -33.68
C ALA A 285 -38.56 39.37 -33.26
N ALA A 286 -38.33 40.68 -33.29
CA ALA A 286 -37.09 41.30 -32.82
C ALA A 286 -36.88 41.10 -31.31
N GLY A 287 -37.94 41.26 -30.51
CA GLY A 287 -37.90 40.96 -29.07
C GLY A 287 -37.54 39.49 -28.79
N ARG A 288 -38.15 38.55 -29.52
CA ARG A 288 -37.80 37.12 -29.42
C ARG A 288 -36.38 36.83 -29.89
N TYR A 289 -35.92 37.48 -30.96
CA TYR A 289 -34.54 37.36 -31.44
C TYR A 289 -33.52 37.72 -30.37
N VAL A 290 -33.69 38.85 -29.68
CA VAL A 290 -32.79 39.27 -28.59
C VAL A 290 -32.75 38.25 -27.45
N LEU A 291 -33.90 37.69 -27.08
CA LEU A 291 -33.97 36.65 -26.04
C LEU A 291 -33.26 35.37 -26.46
N VAL A 292 -33.42 34.94 -27.71
CA VAL A 292 -32.72 33.75 -28.24
C VAL A 292 -31.22 33.99 -28.31
N LEU A 293 -30.77 35.16 -28.78
CA LEU A 293 -29.36 35.53 -28.80
C LEU A 293 -28.74 35.48 -27.39
N ALA A 294 -29.40 36.10 -26.41
CA ALA A 294 -28.98 36.06 -25.02
C ALA A 294 -28.93 34.61 -24.48
N GLY A 295 -29.87 33.76 -24.88
CA GLY A 295 -29.89 32.33 -24.55
C GLY A 295 -28.67 31.58 -25.10
N VAL A 296 -28.35 31.76 -26.38
CA VAL A 296 -27.17 31.16 -27.03
C VAL A 296 -25.87 31.66 -26.37
N GLU A 297 -25.79 32.94 -26.01
CA GLU A 297 -24.61 33.50 -25.35
C GLU A 297 -24.44 33.00 -23.92
N ALA A 298 -25.55 32.85 -23.19
CA ALA A 298 -25.57 32.38 -21.81
C ALA A 298 -25.37 30.86 -21.68
N ALA A 299 -25.65 30.07 -22.73
CA ALA A 299 -25.54 28.63 -22.70
C ALA A 299 -24.09 28.16 -22.41
N ARG A 300 -23.93 27.41 -21.30
CA ARG A 300 -22.64 26.87 -20.81
C ARG A 300 -22.54 25.34 -20.95
N ASP A 301 -23.66 24.67 -21.19
CA ASP A 301 -23.76 23.23 -21.32
C ASP A 301 -24.66 22.86 -22.51
N GLU A 302 -24.66 21.56 -22.83
CA GLU A 302 -25.39 21.00 -23.96
C GLU A 302 -26.91 21.20 -23.85
N PRO A 303 -27.56 20.97 -22.70
CA PRO A 303 -29.01 21.16 -22.57
C PRO A 303 -29.43 22.63 -22.77
N ALA A 304 -28.67 23.60 -22.26
CA ALA A 304 -28.97 25.01 -22.50
C ALA A 304 -28.79 25.37 -23.99
N LEU A 305 -27.79 24.78 -24.65
CA LEU A 305 -27.54 24.98 -26.07
C LEU A 305 -28.66 24.40 -26.94
N ASP A 306 -29.16 23.21 -26.58
CA ASP A 306 -30.27 22.54 -27.27
C ASP A 306 -31.60 23.30 -27.07
N ALA A 307 -31.83 23.83 -25.86
CA ALA A 307 -32.99 24.69 -25.59
C ALA A 307 -32.95 25.97 -26.43
N ALA A 308 -31.78 26.60 -26.55
CA ALA A 308 -31.60 27.77 -27.40
C ALA A 308 -31.82 27.45 -28.90
N ASP A 309 -31.39 26.26 -29.36
CA ASP A 309 -31.62 25.80 -30.74
C ASP A 309 -33.12 25.60 -31.06
N ALA A 310 -33.87 25.06 -30.11
CA ALA A 310 -35.31 24.85 -30.25
C ALA A 310 -36.05 26.19 -30.41
N GLU A 311 -35.71 27.18 -29.58
CA GLU A 311 -36.27 28.54 -29.66
C GLU A 311 -35.86 29.26 -30.95
N LEU A 312 -34.60 29.10 -31.37
CA LEU A 312 -34.08 29.61 -32.65
C LEU A 312 -34.88 29.03 -33.83
N THR A 313 -35.11 27.72 -33.83
CA THR A 313 -35.87 27.03 -34.87
C THR A 313 -37.34 27.46 -34.88
N ALA A 314 -37.93 27.71 -33.70
CA ALA A 314 -39.29 28.24 -33.61
C ALA A 314 -39.37 29.65 -34.22
N LEU A 315 -38.39 30.51 -33.95
CA LEU A 315 -38.30 31.85 -34.51
C LEU A 315 -38.15 31.82 -36.04
N GLU A 316 -37.27 30.96 -36.57
CA GLU A 316 -37.11 30.77 -38.03
C GLU A 316 -38.42 30.41 -38.72
N ARG A 317 -39.21 29.50 -38.13
CA ARG A 317 -40.52 29.13 -38.68
C ARG A 317 -41.47 30.31 -38.70
N THR A 318 -41.51 31.11 -37.64
CA THR A 318 -42.39 32.30 -37.60
C THR A 318 -42.00 33.35 -38.63
N LEU A 319 -40.70 33.55 -38.88
CA LEU A 319 -40.21 34.50 -39.88
C LEU A 319 -40.42 34.03 -41.33
N ARG A 320 -40.43 32.72 -41.58
CA ARG A 320 -40.73 32.16 -42.92
C ARG A 320 -42.21 32.28 -43.29
N VAL A 321 -43.13 32.12 -42.34
CA VAL A 321 -44.58 32.21 -42.60
C VAL A 321 -45.04 33.66 -42.84
N GLY A 322 -44.26 34.65 -42.38
CA GLY A 322 -44.56 36.07 -42.55
C GLY A 322 -44.02 36.72 -43.84
N ARG A 323 -43.30 35.97 -44.68
CA ARG A 323 -42.91 36.40 -46.05
C ARG A 323 -43.95 35.93 -47.04
#